data_AF-A0A246RVX3-F1
#
_entry.id   AF-A0A246RVX3-F1
#
_cell.length_a   1.000
_cell.length_b   1.000
_cell.length_c   1.000
_cell.angle_alpha   90.00
_cell.angle_beta   90.00
_cell.angle_gamma   90.00
#
_symmetry.space_group_name_H-M   'P 1'
#
loop_
_entity.id
_entity.type
_entity.pdbx_description
1 polymer ?
#
loop_
_entity_poly.entity_id
_entity_poly.type
_entity_poly.pdbx_seq_one_letter_code
_entity_poly.pdbx_strand_id
1 'polypeptide(L)'
;MNSQRGFSLIEALIALVVLSIGLIGVAAMQLKALQSANAGYQRSLASVTAVDAQERLWAQLVTLNTGETCEDIDSSAVEEEWKDDWFTDSDQNPLRNAKKGESSIVRDSGEDKCRFNVILVLGDDENDELDYTFRLPRLEVQ
;
A
#
# COMPACT_ATOMS: atom_id res chain seq x y z
N MET A 1 -62.80 29.84 -9.28
CA MET A 1 -62.13 30.44 -8.11
C MET A 1 -61.14 29.41 -7.58
N ASN A 2 -59.84 29.60 -7.78
CA ASN A 2 -58.83 28.65 -7.31
C ASN A 2 -58.45 28.98 -5.87
N SER A 3 -58.77 28.09 -4.93
CA SER A 3 -58.30 28.18 -3.55
C SER A 3 -56.82 27.84 -3.49
N GLN A 4 -55.98 28.86 -3.31
CA GLN A 4 -54.56 28.69 -3.04
C GLN A 4 -54.41 28.11 -1.62
N ARG A 5 -54.12 26.81 -1.52
CA ARG A 5 -53.78 26.14 -0.26
C ARG A 5 -52.36 26.54 0.09
N GLY A 6 -52.20 27.46 1.05
CA GLY A 6 -50.89 27.87 1.55
C GLY A 6 -50.16 26.69 2.22
N PHE A 7 -48.84 26.63 2.04
CA PHE A 7 -47.96 25.71 2.77
C PHE A 7 -48.15 25.88 4.27
N SER A 8 -48.36 24.78 4.99
CA SER A 8 -48.36 24.81 6.45
C SER A 8 -46.93 24.87 6.98
N LEU A 9 -46.68 25.57 8.09
CA LEU A 9 -45.36 25.64 8.73
C LEU A 9 -44.82 24.24 9.07
N ILE A 10 -45.71 23.28 9.36
CA ILE A 10 -45.35 21.88 9.62
C ILE A 10 -44.79 21.18 8.38
N GLU A 11 -45.26 21.54 7.19
CA GLU A 11 -44.83 20.94 5.92
C GLU A 11 -43.39 21.36 5.59
N ALA A 12 -43.06 22.64 5.80
CA ALA A 12 -41.70 23.15 5.66
C ALA A 12 -40.74 22.50 6.68
N LEU A 13 -41.17 22.29 7.92
CA LEU A 13 -40.37 21.61 8.95
C LEU A 13 -40.12 20.14 8.59
N ILE A 14 -41.14 19.42 8.12
CA ILE A 14 -40.99 18.03 7.67
C ILE A 14 -40.03 17.97 6.48
N ALA A 15 -40.16 18.87 5.49
CA ALA A 15 -39.25 18.94 4.35
C ALA A 15 -37.79 19.18 4.78
N LEU A 16 -37.57 20.08 5.74
CA LEU A 16 -36.24 20.34 6.29
C LEU A 16 -35.66 19.12 7.00
N VAL A 17 -36.46 18.38 7.78
CA VAL A 17 -36.03 17.15 8.45
C VAL A 17 -35.63 16.09 7.42
N VAL A 18 -36.48 15.84 6.41
CA VAL A 18 -36.21 14.86 5.35
C VAL A 18 -34.94 15.23 4.58
N LEU A 19 -34.78 16.50 4.21
CA LEU A 19 -33.57 17.01 3.55
C LEU A 19 -32.34 16.81 4.42
N SER A 20 -32.41 17.14 5.72
CA SER A 20 -31.27 17.01 6.63
C SER A 20 -30.79 15.55 6.74
N ILE A 21 -31.73 14.61 6.86
CA ILE A 21 -31.41 13.17 6.87
C ILE A 21 -30.77 12.75 5.54
N GLY A 22 -31.30 13.24 4.41
CA GLY A 22 -30.75 12.99 3.08
C GLY A 22 -29.30 13.47 2.94
N LEU A 23 -28.99 14.68 3.42
CA LEU A 23 -27.64 15.24 3.38
C LEU A 23 -26.65 14.46 4.26
N ILE A 24 -27.07 14.00 5.45
CA ILE A 24 -26.24 13.14 6.31
C ILE A 24 -25.94 11.82 5.59
N GLY A 25 -26.92 11.24 4.89
CA GLY A 25 -26.72 10.05 4.08
C GLY A 25 -25.65 10.23 3.00
N VAL A 26 -25.70 11.36 2.27
CA VAL A 26 -24.68 11.69 1.26
C VAL A 26 -23.30 11.90 1.89
N ALA A 27 -23.22 12.62 3.01
CA ALA A 27 -21.96 12.83 3.73
C ALA A 27 -21.33 11.50 4.17
N ALA A 28 -22.13 10.57 4.69
CA ALA A 28 -21.67 9.23 5.06
C ALA A 28 -21.13 8.45 3.86
N MET A 29 -21.79 8.55 2.69
CA MET A 29 -21.29 7.94 1.45
C MET A 29 -19.97 8.56 1.00
N GLN A 30 -19.82 9.89 1.10
CA GLN A 30 -18.57 10.59 0.75
C GLN A 30 -17.42 10.14 1.65
N LEU A 31 -17.63 10.02 2.96
CA LEU A 31 -16.62 9.52 3.89
C LEU A 31 -16.19 8.09 3.54
N LYS A 32 -17.14 7.20 3.22
CA LYS A 32 -16.82 5.83 2.77
C LYS A 32 -16.03 5.82 1.47
N ALA A 33 -16.38 6.68 0.51
CA ALA A 33 -15.65 6.82 -0.74
C ALA A 33 -14.20 7.28 -0.50
N LEU A 34 -13.99 8.25 0.39
CA LEU A 34 -12.65 8.72 0.78
C LEU A 34 -11.84 7.61 1.46
N GLN A 35 -12.43 6.85 2.38
CA GLN A 35 -11.78 5.70 3.01
C GLN A 35 -11.34 4.66 1.98
N SER A 36 -12.23 4.31 1.04
CA SER A 36 -11.92 3.38 -0.04
C SER A 36 -10.81 3.89 -0.96
N ALA A 37 -10.84 5.18 -1.31
CA ALA A 37 -9.80 5.79 -2.14
C ALA A 37 -8.44 5.79 -1.42
N ASN A 38 -8.42 6.10 -0.13
CA ASN A 38 -7.21 6.05 0.68
C ASN A 38 -6.63 4.63 0.79
N ALA A 39 -7.47 3.61 0.96
CA ALA A 39 -7.02 2.22 0.96
C ALA A 39 -6.41 1.80 -0.40
N GLY A 40 -7.00 2.23 -1.53
CA GLY A 40 -6.42 2.01 -2.86
C GLY A 40 -5.09 2.73 -3.06
N TYR A 41 -4.97 3.96 -2.53
CA TYR A 41 -3.74 4.73 -2.55
C TYR A 41 -2.61 4.03 -1.78
N GLN A 42 -2.89 3.52 -0.56
CA GLN A 42 -1.90 2.78 0.23
C GLN A 42 -1.42 1.49 -0.45
N ARG A 43 -2.32 0.73 -1.10
CA ARG A 43 -1.93 -0.44 -1.90
C ARG A 43 -1.05 -0.06 -3.10
N SER A 44 -1.33 1.06 -3.73
CA SER A 44 -0.51 1.57 -4.85
C SER A 44 0.89 1.95 -4.37
N LEU A 45 0.99 2.59 -3.20
CA LEU A 45 2.29 2.89 -2.57
C LEU A 45 3.05 1.62 -2.21
N ALA A 46 2.40 0.60 -1.64
CA ALA A 46 3.04 -0.68 -1.37
C ALA A 46 3.64 -1.31 -2.65
N SER A 47 2.93 -1.23 -3.78
CA SER A 47 3.50 -1.68 -5.06
C SER A 47 4.75 -0.90 -5.47
N VAL A 48 4.77 0.42 -5.25
CA VAL A 48 5.96 1.24 -5.52
C VAL A 48 7.11 0.87 -4.58
N THR A 49 6.82 0.66 -3.30
CA THR A 49 7.80 0.24 -2.30
C THR A 49 8.39 -1.14 -2.60
N ALA A 50 7.58 -2.07 -3.13
CA ALA A 50 8.07 -3.37 -3.58
C ALA A 50 8.97 -3.26 -4.83
N VAL A 51 8.62 -2.38 -5.77
CA VAL A 51 9.46 -2.08 -6.94
C VAL A 51 10.80 -1.47 -6.51
N ASP A 52 10.80 -0.57 -5.52
CA ASP A 52 12.04 0.00 -4.97
C ASP A 52 12.95 -1.08 -4.35
N ALA A 53 12.37 -2.00 -3.55
CA ALA A 53 13.11 -3.17 -3.04
C ALA A 53 13.72 -4.02 -4.17
N GLN A 54 12.94 -4.26 -5.22
CA GLN A 54 13.42 -4.96 -6.41
C GLN A 54 14.58 -4.21 -7.06
N GLU A 55 14.46 -2.90 -7.29
CA GLU A 55 15.49 -2.08 -7.91
C GLU A 55 16.79 -2.07 -7.12
N ARG A 56 16.73 -2.03 -5.78
CA ARG A 56 17.91 -2.16 -4.92
C ARG A 56 18.60 -3.52 -5.05
N LEU A 57 17.82 -4.60 -5.11
CA LEU A 57 18.38 -5.94 -5.35
C LEU A 57 19.01 -6.04 -6.76
N TRP A 58 18.42 -5.40 -7.78
CA TRP A 58 19.04 -5.28 -9.10
C TRP A 58 20.33 -4.45 -9.07
N ALA A 59 20.40 -3.38 -8.29
CA ALA A 59 21.61 -2.58 -8.15
C ALA A 59 22.75 -3.39 -7.53
N GLN A 60 22.46 -4.19 -6.50
CA GLN A 60 23.43 -5.11 -5.89
C GLN A 60 23.96 -6.15 -6.87
N LEU A 61 23.12 -6.65 -7.79
CA LEU A 61 23.53 -7.61 -8.81
C LEU A 61 24.67 -7.06 -9.70
N VAL A 62 24.68 -5.75 -9.97
CA VAL A 62 25.70 -5.10 -10.82
C VAL A 62 27.00 -4.84 -10.07
N THR A 63 26.98 -4.85 -8.73
CA THR A 63 28.17 -4.63 -7.90
C THR A 63 28.91 -5.92 -7.53
N LEU A 64 28.39 -7.08 -7.95
CA LEU A 64 29.00 -8.38 -7.70
C LEU A 64 30.33 -8.56 -8.42
N ASN A 65 31.24 -9.31 -7.79
CA ASN A 65 32.54 -9.67 -8.31
C ASN A 65 32.45 -10.82 -9.32
N THR A 66 33.53 -11.03 -10.07
CA THR A 66 33.69 -12.18 -10.96
C THR A 66 33.46 -13.50 -10.22
N GLY A 67 32.52 -14.31 -10.70
CA GLY A 67 32.14 -15.60 -10.10
C GLY A 67 31.06 -15.53 -9.03
N GLU A 68 30.64 -14.33 -8.60
CA GLU A 68 29.46 -14.13 -7.76
C GLU A 68 28.19 -14.06 -8.63
N THR A 69 27.06 -14.46 -8.04
CA THR A 69 25.75 -14.52 -8.70
C THR A 69 24.66 -13.96 -7.77
N CYS A 70 23.40 -14.08 -8.17
CA CYS A 70 22.24 -13.57 -7.44
C CYS A 70 22.11 -14.03 -5.96
N GLU A 71 22.22 -15.33 -5.63
CA GLU A 71 23.43 -15.98 -5.13
C GLU A 71 23.94 -15.29 -3.88
N ASP A 72 24.87 -14.38 -4.11
CA ASP A 72 25.75 -13.78 -3.13
C ASP A 72 25.27 -12.39 -2.69
N ILE A 73 24.11 -11.93 -3.19
CA ILE A 73 23.50 -10.67 -2.76
C ILE A 73 23.12 -10.74 -1.27
N ASP A 74 23.62 -9.81 -0.48
CA ASP A 74 23.20 -9.62 0.91
C ASP A 74 21.79 -8.99 0.96
N SER A 75 20.76 -9.83 0.89
CA SER A 75 19.36 -9.37 0.94
C SER A 75 18.99 -8.78 2.29
N SER A 76 19.70 -9.15 3.38
CA SER A 76 19.49 -8.56 4.71
C SER A 76 19.95 -7.11 4.76
N ALA A 77 21.11 -6.79 4.19
CA ALA A 77 21.59 -5.41 4.10
C ALA A 77 20.63 -4.54 3.27
N VAL A 78 20.15 -5.06 2.13
CA VAL A 78 19.16 -4.36 1.30
C VAL A 78 17.83 -4.18 2.05
N GLU A 79 17.38 -5.20 2.78
CA GLU A 79 16.15 -5.11 3.57
C GLU A 79 16.28 -4.05 4.67
N GLU A 80 17.41 -3.97 5.36
CA GLU A 80 17.63 -2.97 6.42
C GLU A 80 17.57 -1.54 5.86
N GLU A 81 18.27 -1.27 4.77
CA GLU A 81 18.27 0.04 4.10
C GLU A 81 16.87 0.41 3.59
N TRP A 82 16.21 -0.52 2.89
CA TRP A 82 14.85 -0.35 2.41
C TRP A 82 13.86 -0.10 3.56
N LYS A 83 14.03 -0.79 4.69
CA LYS A 83 13.22 -0.60 5.89
C LYS A 83 13.46 0.73 6.59
N ASP A 84 14.64 1.31 6.45
CA ASP A 84 14.91 2.65 6.98
C ASP A 84 14.17 3.71 6.16
N ASP A 85 14.19 3.59 4.83
CA ASP A 85 13.55 4.56 3.95
C ASP A 85 12.02 4.49 3.98
N TRP A 86 11.45 3.28 4.01
CA TRP A 86 10.01 3.08 3.81
C TRP A 86 9.20 2.76 5.07
N PHE A 87 9.85 2.54 6.21
CA PHE A 87 9.15 2.15 7.44
C PHE A 87 9.59 2.92 8.68
N THR A 88 10.56 3.83 8.57
CA THR A 88 10.85 4.75 9.65
C THR A 88 9.74 5.80 9.74
N ASP A 89 9.23 6.00 10.96
CA ASP A 89 8.17 6.97 11.25
C ASP A 89 8.71 8.38 11.00
N SER A 90 8.39 8.92 9.82
CA SER A 90 8.69 10.29 9.45
C SER A 90 7.54 10.92 8.67
N ASP A 91 7.47 12.25 8.68
CA ASP A 91 6.50 13.00 7.88
C ASP A 91 6.69 12.80 6.36
N GLN A 92 7.86 12.31 5.95
CA GLN A 92 8.20 12.08 4.54
C GLN A 92 7.75 10.72 4.02
N ASN A 93 7.52 9.74 4.90
CA ASN A 93 7.17 8.38 4.50
C ASN A 93 5.69 8.28 4.07
N PRO A 94 5.36 8.06 2.79
CA PRO A 94 3.98 8.07 2.36
C PRO A 94 3.20 6.82 2.79
N LEU A 95 3.89 5.73 3.17
CA LEU A 95 3.26 4.51 3.66
C LEU A 95 2.72 4.72 5.07
N ARG A 96 1.44 4.39 5.26
CA ARG A 96 0.74 4.54 6.54
C ARG A 96 0.31 3.17 7.04
N ASN A 97 0.44 2.98 8.35
CA ASN A 97 0.16 1.72 9.03
C ASN A 97 1.00 0.54 8.51
N ALA A 98 2.18 0.79 7.92
CA ALA A 98 3.05 -0.28 7.48
C ALA A 98 3.76 -0.92 8.68
N LYS A 99 3.77 -2.25 8.74
CA LYS A 99 4.41 -2.99 9.83
C LYS A 99 5.84 -3.38 9.47
N LYS A 100 6.80 -2.61 9.98
CA LYS A 100 8.25 -2.85 9.76
C LYS A 100 8.72 -4.26 10.16
N GLY A 101 8.16 -4.80 11.24
CA GLY A 101 8.54 -6.12 11.77
C GLY A 101 7.94 -7.30 11.01
N GLU A 102 6.83 -7.10 10.30
CA GLU A 102 6.12 -8.14 9.55
C GLU A 102 6.41 -8.06 8.04
N SER A 103 6.81 -6.89 7.54
CA SER A 103 7.26 -6.72 6.16
C SER A 103 8.72 -7.17 6.02
N SER A 104 9.09 -7.80 4.90
CA SER A 104 10.43 -8.36 4.69
C SER A 104 10.76 -8.61 3.23
N ILE A 105 12.05 -8.79 2.92
CA ILE A 105 12.55 -9.25 1.62
C ILE A 105 13.09 -10.66 1.82
N VAL A 106 12.30 -11.64 1.42
CA VAL A 106 12.63 -13.07 1.59
C VAL A 106 13.19 -13.61 0.29
N ARG A 107 14.34 -14.28 0.37
CA ARG A 107 14.84 -15.09 -0.74
C ARG A 107 14.19 -16.48 -0.72
N ASP A 108 13.77 -16.96 -1.88
CA ASP A 108 13.25 -18.33 -2.01
C ASP A 108 14.33 -19.35 -1.61
N SER A 109 13.94 -20.27 -0.71
CA SER A 109 14.78 -21.36 -0.22
C SER A 109 14.72 -22.61 -1.10
N GLY A 110 13.90 -22.60 -2.15
CA GLY A 110 13.75 -23.70 -3.11
C GLY A 110 14.90 -23.80 -4.12
N GLU A 111 14.64 -24.46 -5.25
CA GLU A 111 15.63 -24.65 -6.33
C GLU A 111 16.03 -23.32 -7.02
N ASP A 112 15.19 -22.29 -6.90
CA ASP A 112 15.33 -21.01 -7.57
C ASP A 112 15.85 -19.93 -6.63
N LYS A 113 17.12 -20.05 -6.23
CA LYS A 113 17.77 -19.14 -5.27
C LYS A 113 17.93 -17.68 -5.74
N CYS A 114 17.61 -17.38 -7.01
CA CYS A 114 17.51 -16.01 -7.54
C CYS A 114 16.10 -15.40 -7.43
N ARG A 115 15.15 -16.13 -6.84
CA ARG A 115 13.79 -15.62 -6.63
C ARG A 115 13.70 -14.93 -5.27
N PHE A 116 13.08 -13.77 -5.27
CA PHE A 116 12.83 -12.96 -4.09
C PHE A 116 11.34 -12.68 -3.98
N ASN A 117 10.85 -12.64 -2.74
CA ASN A 117 9.51 -12.23 -2.40
C ASN A 117 9.59 -11.03 -1.46
N VAL A 118 8.97 -9.92 -1.84
CA VAL A 118 8.82 -8.75 -0.99
C VAL A 118 7.44 -8.84 -0.35
N ILE A 119 7.43 -9.03 0.96
CA ILE A 119 6.24 -9.14 1.79
C ILE A 119 5.98 -7.77 2.40
N LEU A 120 4.80 -7.22 2.14
CA LEU A 120 4.37 -5.92 2.68
C LEU A 120 3.09 -6.11 3.48
N VAL A 121 3.13 -5.78 4.78
CA VAL A 121 1.96 -5.86 5.66
C VAL A 121 1.51 -4.45 6.03
N LEU A 122 0.28 -4.10 5.64
CA LEU A 122 -0.34 -2.81 5.89
C LEU A 122 -1.53 -2.95 6.86
N GLY A 123 -1.62 -2.13 7.89
CA GLY A 123 -2.74 -2.18 8.83
C GLY A 123 -2.65 -3.32 9.85
N ASP A 124 -3.75 -3.52 10.59
CA ASP A 124 -3.81 -4.44 11.73
C ASP A 124 -4.42 -5.81 11.39
N ASP A 125 -4.94 -5.98 10.18
CA ASP A 125 -5.59 -7.22 9.73
C ASP A 125 -4.57 -8.11 9.01
N GLU A 126 -4.52 -9.41 9.36
CA GLU A 126 -3.68 -10.41 8.69
C GLU A 126 -3.99 -10.54 7.19
N ASN A 127 -5.17 -10.06 6.73
CA ASN A 127 -5.57 -10.10 5.32
C ASN A 127 -4.97 -8.96 4.45
N ASP A 128 -4.25 -7.99 5.04
CA ASP A 128 -3.61 -6.90 4.29
C ASP A 128 -2.10 -7.16 4.08
N GLU A 129 -1.73 -8.43 3.91
CA GLU A 129 -0.44 -8.88 3.38
C GLU A 129 -0.42 -8.82 1.85
N LEU A 130 0.64 -8.25 1.28
CA LEU A 130 0.86 -8.10 -0.15
C LEU A 130 2.21 -8.74 -0.53
N ASP A 131 2.13 -9.79 -1.34
CA ASP A 131 3.29 -10.52 -1.85
C ASP A 131 3.69 -10.06 -3.25
N TYR A 132 4.94 -9.66 -3.40
CA TYR A 132 5.54 -9.31 -4.68
C TYR A 132 6.72 -10.22 -4.98
N THR A 133 6.52 -11.20 -5.85
CA THR A 133 7.58 -12.13 -6.26
C THR A 133 8.23 -11.67 -7.56
N PHE A 134 9.56 -11.65 -7.58
CA PHE A 134 10.35 -11.45 -8.80
C PHE A 134 11.58 -12.35 -8.81
N ARG A 135 12.24 -12.43 -9.96
CA ARG A 135 13.43 -13.24 -10.17
C ARG A 135 14.53 -12.40 -10.79
N LEU A 136 15.72 -12.46 -10.21
CA LEU A 136 16.93 -11.91 -10.82
C LEU A 136 17.56 -12.89 -11.81
N PRO A 137 18.19 -12.42 -12.89
CA PRO A 137 18.94 -13.27 -13.78
C PRO A 137 20.20 -13.78 -13.06
N ARG A 138 20.55 -15.05 -13.32
CA ARG A 138 21.85 -15.60 -12.91
C ARG A 138 22.89 -15.14 -13.94
N LEU A 139 23.58 -14.04 -13.64
CA LEU A 139 24.67 -13.53 -14.45
C LEU A 139 25.99 -14.06 -13.88
N GLU A 140 26.84 -14.64 -14.72
CA GLU A 140 28.24 -14.88 -14.40
C GLU A 140 29.02 -13.65 -14.87
N VAL A 141 29.49 -12.83 -13.92
CA VAL A 141 30.36 -11.69 -14.25
C VAL A 141 31.67 -12.26 -14.78
N GLN A 142 31.98 -12.03 -16.07
CA GLN A 142 33.25 -12.41 -16.72
C GLN A 142 34.33 -11.38 -16.46
#